data_AF-A0A128A4S9-F1
#
_entry.id   AF-A0A128A4S9-F1
#
_cell.length_a   1.000
_cell.length_b   1.000
_cell.length_c   1.000
_cell.angle_alpha   90.00
_cell.angle_beta   90.00
_cell.angle_gamma   90.00
#
_symmetry.space_group_name_H-M   'P 1'
#
loop_
_entity.id
_entity.type
_entity.pdbx_description
1 polymer ?
#
loop_
_entity_poly.entity_id
_entity_poly.type
_entity_poly.pdbx_seq_one_letter_code
_entity_poly.pdbx_strand_id
1 'polypeptide(L)' 'MFNSVIKSKPLMNNPSRRRQVIITVMFFIAGVWGLFMGLVVFTQPNFILTALGMVNISLGIFLGFRILRKDRQELNRRK' A
#
# COMPACT_ATOMS: atom_id res chain seq x y z
N MET A 1 -23.01 -13.81 -41.05
CA MET A 1 -22.11 -14.43 -40.06
C MET A 1 -21.31 -13.31 -39.39
N PHE A 2 -21.86 -12.71 -38.32
CA PHE A 2 -21.20 -11.62 -37.60
C PHE A 2 -20.36 -12.22 -36.46
N ASN A 3 -19.08 -12.49 -36.72
CA ASN A 3 -18.13 -12.79 -35.66
C ASN A 3 -17.69 -11.47 -35.02
N SER A 4 -18.47 -11.00 -34.06
CA SER A 4 -17.99 -9.99 -33.11
C SER A 4 -16.94 -10.64 -32.22
N VAL A 5 -15.67 -10.45 -32.61
CA VAL A 5 -14.53 -10.65 -31.72
C VAL A 5 -14.66 -9.62 -30.60
N ILE A 6 -15.44 -9.97 -29.57
CA ILE A 6 -15.48 -9.25 -28.31
C ILE A 6 -14.13 -9.54 -27.67
N LYS A 7 -13.15 -8.71 -28.01
CA LYS A 7 -11.86 -8.62 -27.32
C LYS A 7 -12.16 -8.07 -25.93
N SER A 8 -12.56 -8.96 -25.02
CA SER A 8 -12.70 -8.67 -23.61
C SER A 8 -11.34 -8.18 -23.12
N LYS A 9 -11.20 -6.85 -23.02
CA LYS A 9 -10.07 -6.24 -22.32
C LYS A 9 -10.05 -6.90 -20.93
N PRO A 10 -8.95 -7.54 -20.51
CA PRO A 10 -8.86 -8.01 -19.14
C PRO A 10 -8.92 -6.77 -18.23
N LEU A 11 -10.10 -6.55 -17.66
CA LEU A 11 -10.41 -5.50 -16.69
C LEU A 11 -9.76 -5.81 -15.35
N MET A 12 -8.46 -6.09 -15.34
CA MET A 12 -7.66 -6.07 -14.12
C MET A 12 -6.17 -6.09 -14.44
N ASN A 13 -5.62 -4.92 -14.78
CA ASN A 13 -4.18 -4.73 -14.67
C ASN A 13 -3.88 -4.67 -13.16
N ASN A 14 -3.50 -5.81 -12.57
CA ASN A 14 -2.93 -5.87 -11.22
C ASN A 14 -1.91 -4.71 -11.11
N PRO A 15 -2.05 -3.79 -10.14
CA PRO A 15 -1.17 -2.63 -10.08
C PRO A 15 0.27 -3.13 -10.07
N SER A 16 1.09 -2.58 -10.96
CA SER A 16 2.46 -3.05 -11.16
C SER A 16 3.19 -3.10 -9.80
N ARG A 17 4.04 -4.12 -9.59
CA ARG A 17 4.76 -4.33 -8.32
C ARG A 17 5.43 -3.05 -7.82
N ARG A 18 6.00 -2.26 -8.74
CA ARG A 18 6.58 -0.94 -8.46
C ARG A 18 5.57 0.04 -7.85
N ARG A 19 4.35 0.13 -8.38
CA ARG A 19 3.29 0.98 -7.81
C ARG A 19 2.89 0.52 -6.41
N GLN A 20 2.77 -0.78 -6.17
CA GLN A 20 2.43 -1.28 -4.82
C GLN A 20 3.52 -0.92 -3.80
N VAL A 21 4.79 -1.08 -4.17
CA VAL A 21 5.94 -0.69 -3.32
C VAL A 21 5.95 0.82 -3.06
N ILE A 22 5.75 1.64 -4.09
CA ILE A 22 5.69 3.11 -3.95
C ILE A 22 4.57 3.52 -2.99
N ILE A 23 3.37 2.94 -3.13
CA ILE A 23 2.24 3.22 -2.25
C ILE A 23 2.57 2.82 -0.81
N THR A 24 3.16 1.64 -0.60
CA THR A 24 3.61 1.19 0.72
C THR A 24 4.59 2.18 1.36
N VAL A 25 5.61 2.63 0.61
CA VAL A 25 6.61 3.58 1.11
C VAL A 25 5.97 4.93 1.42
N MET A 26 5.07 5.43 0.58
CA MET A 26 4.33 6.67 0.82
C MET A 26 3.49 6.61 2.09
N PHE A 27 2.77 5.51 2.32
CA PHE A 27 2.00 5.31 3.55
C PHE A 27 2.89 5.27 4.79
N PHE A 28 4.06 4.66 4.68
CA PHE A 28 5.02 4.58 5.78
C PHE A 28 5.59 5.96 6.13
N ILE A 29 6.03 6.73 5.13
CA ILE A 29 6.54 8.10 5.31
C ILE A 29 5.45 9.00 5.88
N ALA A 30 4.24 8.97 5.31
CA ALA A 30 3.10 9.76 5.80
C ALA A 30 2.70 9.37 7.23
N GLY A 31 2.78 8.08 7.56
CA GLY A 31 2.49 7.58 8.91
C GLY A 31 3.50 8.06 9.95
N VAL A 32 4.81 7.94 9.65
CA VAL A 32 5.89 8.47 10.51
C VAL A 32 5.76 9.98 10.66
N TRP A 33 5.49 10.70 9.57
CA TRP A 33 5.30 12.15 9.59
C TRP A 33 4.08 12.58 10.42
N GLY A 34 2.94 11.88 10.26
CA GLY A 34 1.73 12.15 11.04
C GLY A 34 1.92 11.88 12.54
N LEU A 35 2.68 10.84 12.88
CA LEU A 35 3.01 10.52 14.27
C LEU A 35 3.96 11.57 14.88
N PHE A 36 4.95 12.02 14.12
CA PHE A 36 5.87 13.10 14.53
C PHE A 36 5.12 14.42 14.73
N MET A 37 4.28 14.82 13.77
CA MET A 37 3.44 16.02 13.90
C MET A 37 2.47 15.93 15.08
N GLY A 38 1.84 14.76 15.30
CA GLY A 38 0.84 14.57 16.34
C GLY A 38 1.39 14.60 17.78
N LEU A 39 2.64 14.18 17.96
CA LEU A 39 3.30 14.07 19.27
C LEU A 39 4.31 15.18 19.56
N VAL A 40 5.07 15.65 18.57
CA VAL A 40 6.25 16.52 18.79
C VAL A 40 5.93 18.00 18.56
N VAL A 41 5.04 18.30 17.61
CA VAL A 41 4.81 19.69 17.16
C VAL A 41 3.70 20.37 17.96
N PHE A 42 2.73 19.61 18.50
CA PHE A 42 1.68 20.18 19.34
C PHE A 42 2.00 20.00 20.82
N THR A 43 2.02 21.11 21.57
CA THR A 43 2.14 21.14 23.04
C THR A 43 0.98 20.46 23.76
N GLN A 44 -0.14 20.25 23.07
CA GLN A 44 -1.22 19.34 23.48
C GLN A 44 -1.28 18.17 22.47
N PRO A 45 -1.11 16.92 22.90
CA PRO A 45 -1.04 15.78 21.99
C PRO A 45 -2.33 15.69 21.17
N ASN A 46 -2.20 15.86 19.85
CA ASN A 46 -3.33 15.76 18.94
C ASN A 46 -3.61 14.28 18.68
N PHE A 47 -4.47 13.70 19.52
CA PHE A 47 -4.79 12.27 19.53
C PHE A 47 -5.26 11.77 18.15
N ILE A 48 -6.05 12.58 17.45
CA ILE A 48 -6.56 12.27 16.10
C ILE A 48 -5.41 12.14 15.10
N LEU A 49 -4.45 13.07 15.11
CA LEU A 49 -3.34 13.08 14.18
C LEU A 49 -2.36 11.92 14.46
N THR A 50 -2.15 11.63 15.74
CA THR A 50 -1.33 10.50 16.19
C THR A 50 -1.98 9.16 15.80
N ALA A 51 -3.29 9.02 15.99
CA ALA A 51 -4.06 7.84 15.58
C ALA A 51 -4.04 7.66 14.05
N LEU A 52 -4.19 8.73 13.28
CA LEU A 52 -4.06 8.70 11.82
C LEU A 52 -2.64 8.28 11.37
N GLY A 53 -1.61 8.78 12.05
CA GLY A 53 -0.22 8.35 11.85
C GLY A 53 -0.04 6.84 12.10
N MET A 54 -0.53 6.35 13.23
CA MET A 54 -0.49 4.92 13.59
C MET A 54 -1.22 4.03 12.56
N VAL A 55 -2.39 4.46 12.08
CA VAL A 55 -3.15 3.74 11.05
C VAL A 55 -2.38 3.69 9.73
N ASN A 56 -1.77 4.81 9.31
CA ASN A 56 -0.97 4.87 8.09
C ASN A 56 0.27 3.98 8.15
N ILE A 57 0.98 3.96 9.30
CA ILE A 57 2.10 3.03 9.50
C ILE A 57 1.62 1.58 9.40
N SER A 58 0.51 1.25 10.06
CA SER A 58 -0.06 -0.09 10.07
C SER A 58 -0.48 -0.55 8.66
N LEU A 59 -1.13 0.33 7.88
CA LEU A 59 -1.47 0.08 6.48
C LEU A 59 -0.23 -0.09 5.60
N GLY A 60 0.80 0.73 5.81
CA GLY A 60 2.10 0.62 5.14
C GLY A 60 2.75 -0.75 5.39
N ILE A 61 2.87 -1.16 6.65
CA ILE A 61 3.41 -2.47 7.04
C ILE A 61 2.59 -3.61 6.44
N PHE A 62 1.25 -3.54 6.53
CA PHE A 62 0.36 -4.57 6.02
C PHE A 62 0.47 -4.73 4.50
N LEU A 63 0.51 -3.62 3.76
CA LEU A 63 0.72 -3.62 2.31
C LEU A 63 2.11 -4.18 1.96
N GLY A 64 3.16 -3.75 2.68
CA GLY A 64 4.52 -4.26 2.50
C GLY A 64 4.61 -5.77 2.73
N PHE A 65 4.02 -6.27 3.82
CA PHE A 65 3.94 -7.69 4.13
C PHE A 65 3.18 -8.48 3.05
N ARG A 66 2.08 -7.92 2.53
CA ARG A 66 1.31 -8.53 1.44
C ARG A 66 2.12 -8.64 0.15
N ILE A 67 2.94 -7.62 -0.19
CA ILE A 67 3.84 -7.65 -1.35
C ILE A 67 4.91 -8.72 -1.16
N LEU A 68 5.58 -8.76 0.00
CA LEU A 68 6.58 -9.78 0.34
C LEU A 68 6.02 -11.21 0.24
N ARG A 69 4.78 -11.42 0.72
CA ARG A 69 4.11 -12.73 0.66
C ARG A 69 3.77 -13.14 -0.78
N LYS A 70 3.32 -12.19 -1.62
CA LYS A 70 3.10 -12.42 -3.06
C LYS A 70 4.40 -12.79 -3.76
N ASP A 71 5.48 -12.06 -3.50
CA ASP A 71 6.80 -12.33 -4.09
C ASP A 71 7.30 -13.74 -3.71
N ARG A 72 7.10 -14.18 -2.46
CA ARG A 72 7.46 -15.53 -2.03
C ARG A 72 6.68 -16.62 -2.77
N GLN A 73 5.38 -16.39 -3.03
CA GLN A 73 4.55 -17.34 -3.79
C GLN A 73 4.95 -17.37 -5.27
N GLU A 74 5.28 -16.22 -5.86
CA GLU A 74 5.72 -16.14 -7.25
C GLU A 74 7.08 -16.82 -7.46
N LEU A 75 8.02 -16.66 -6.52
CA LEU A 75 9.31 -17.35 -6.53
C LEU A 75 9.14 -18.88 -6.45
N ASN A 76 8.27 -19.37 -5.56
CA ASN A 76 7.99 -20.80 -5.43
C ASN A 76 7.32 -21.41 -6.67
N ARG A 77 6.58 -20.61 -7.45
CA ARG A 77 5.91 -21.08 -8.67
C ARG A 77 6.87 -21.21 -9.87
N ARG A 78 8.05 -20.57 -9.80
CA ARG A 78 9.09 -20.61 -10.84
C ARG A 78 10.17 -21.66 -10.58
N LYS A 79 10.09 -22.38 -9.45
CA LYS A 79 11.04 -23.41 -9.04
C LYS A 79 10.40 -24.78 -9.23
#